data_AF-A0A497I9V4-F1
#
_entry.id   AF-A0A497I9V4-F1
#
_cell.length_a   1.000
_cell.length_b   1.000
_cell.length_c   1.000
_cell.angle_alpha   90.00
_cell.angle_beta   90.00
_cell.angle_gamma   90.00
#
_symmetry.space_group_name_H-M   'P 1'
#
loop_
_entity.id
_entity.type
_entity.pdbx_description
1 polymer ?
#
loop_
_entity_poly.entity_id
_entity_poly.type
_entity_poly.pdbx_seq_one_letter_code
_entity_poly.pdbx_strand_id
1 'polypeptide(L)'
;MALSQRRSRRKVTGGKYKKQRDKKKMELAGREHLTRIGEKRVTLVRMRGGKLKTKALSLDKANVYDPKSKTYKVVSIKSVIENKANRHYVRRQIITKGAIIETDLGKAIVTNRPSQEGFINAKLI
;
A
#
# COMPACT_ATOMS: atom_id res chain seq x y z
N MET A 1 9.70 16.77 8.09
CA MET A 1 8.72 16.36 9.13
C MET A 1 8.97 14.90 9.50
N ALA A 2 9.16 14.59 10.79
CA ALA A 2 9.64 13.29 11.27
C ALA A 2 8.60 12.56 12.13
N LEU A 3 7.93 11.57 11.55
CA LEU A 3 7.08 10.60 12.26
C LEU A 3 7.98 9.56 12.95
N SER A 4 7.79 9.30 14.24
CA SER A 4 8.62 8.35 15.00
C SER A 4 7.78 7.19 15.51
N GLN A 5 8.27 5.96 15.33
CA GLN A 5 7.59 4.72 15.73
C GLN A 5 8.03 4.19 17.11
N ARG A 6 8.87 4.94 17.85
CA ARG A 6 9.53 4.42 19.06
C ARG A 6 8.56 3.87 20.11
N ARG A 7 7.55 4.65 20.49
CA ARG A 7 6.55 4.27 21.51
C ARG A 7 5.33 5.19 21.46
N SER A 8 4.23 4.70 22.00
CA SER A 8 3.04 5.52 22.26
C SER A 8 3.35 6.65 23.25
N ARG A 9 2.51 7.69 23.21
CA ARG A 9 2.58 8.83 24.14
C ARG A 9 2.20 8.45 25.59
N ARG A 10 1.41 7.38 25.77
CA ARG A 10 0.85 6.94 27.06
C ARG A 10 1.10 5.45 27.32
N LYS A 11 1.10 5.09 28.60
CA LYS A 11 1.09 3.71 29.11
C LYS A 11 -0.25 3.05 28.82
N VAL A 12 -0.31 1.72 28.93
CA VAL A 12 -1.57 0.95 28.89
C VAL A 12 -2.54 1.44 29.97
N THR A 13 -2.03 1.83 31.15
CA THR A 13 -2.81 2.42 32.25
C THR A 13 -3.18 3.90 32.04
N GLY A 14 -2.86 4.52 30.90
CA GLY A 14 -3.18 5.92 30.60
C GLY A 14 -2.15 6.96 31.08
N GLY A 15 -1.23 6.61 31.97
CA GLY A 15 -0.16 7.50 32.42
C GLY A 15 0.73 8.02 31.28
N LYS A 16 1.05 9.32 31.27
CA LYS A 16 1.88 9.94 30.23
C LYS A 16 3.37 9.59 30.43
N TYR A 17 4.05 9.15 29.37
CA TYR A 17 5.48 8.90 29.45
C TYR A 17 6.30 10.20 29.41
N LYS A 18 7.28 10.34 30.30
CA LYS A 18 8.32 11.39 30.20
C LYS A 18 9.33 11.04 29.10
N LYS A 19 9.71 12.01 28.27
CA LYS A 19 10.71 11.83 27.19
C LYS A 19 12.09 11.67 27.80
N GLN A 20 12.78 10.55 27.52
CA GLN A 20 14.12 10.25 28.05
C GLN A 20 15.26 10.65 27.09
N ARG A 21 14.98 10.78 25.79
CA ARG A 21 15.96 11.15 24.76
C ARG A 21 15.28 11.69 23.51
N ASP A 22 16.06 12.28 22.61
CA ASP A 22 15.62 12.69 21.29
C ASP A 22 15.36 11.53 20.31
N LYS A 23 14.72 11.87 19.18
CA LYS A 23 14.35 10.92 18.13
C LYS A 23 15.61 10.43 17.43
N LYS A 24 15.73 9.13 17.23
CA LYS A 24 16.84 8.54 16.45
C LYS A 24 16.42 8.30 15.00
N LYS A 25 17.37 8.40 14.06
CA LYS A 25 17.13 8.16 12.62
C LYS A 25 16.49 6.80 12.33
N MET A 26 16.84 5.77 13.11
CA MET A 26 16.27 4.42 12.95
C MET A 26 14.79 4.29 13.32
N GLU A 27 14.24 5.25 14.07
CA GLU A 27 12.85 5.23 14.52
C GLU A 27 11.93 5.99 13.57
N LEU A 28 12.49 6.61 12.53
CA LEU A 28 11.75 7.49 11.63
C LEU A 28 10.95 6.69 10.62
N ALA A 29 9.64 6.94 10.58
CA ALA A 29 8.75 6.44 9.55
C ALA A 29 8.77 7.35 8.31
N GLY A 30 8.62 6.73 7.14
CA GLY A 30 8.36 7.45 5.90
C GLY A 30 6.94 8.01 5.86
N ARG A 31 6.70 8.94 4.93
CA ARG A 31 5.34 9.41 4.63
C ARG A 31 4.54 8.32 3.93
N GLU A 32 3.23 8.42 4.05
CA GLU A 32 2.30 7.53 3.35
C GLU A 32 2.29 7.86 1.86
N HIS A 33 2.32 6.84 1.02
CA HIS A 33 2.15 6.97 -0.42
C HIS A 33 0.89 6.21 -0.81
N LEU A 34 -0.11 6.97 -1.27
CA LEU A 34 -1.38 6.44 -1.72
C LEU A 34 -1.27 6.15 -3.21
N THR A 35 -1.21 4.87 -3.56
CA THR A 35 -1.09 4.43 -4.95
C THR A 35 -2.42 4.66 -5.66
N ARG A 36 -2.40 5.38 -6.78
CA ARG A 36 -3.59 5.69 -7.60
C ARG A 36 -3.62 4.85 -8.88
N ILE A 37 -4.79 4.76 -9.50
CA ILE A 37 -4.90 4.28 -10.89
C ILE A 37 -4.34 5.35 -11.83
N GLY A 38 -3.50 4.95 -12.78
CA GLY A 38 -2.93 5.81 -13.81
C GLY A 38 -1.62 5.24 -14.36
N GLU A 39 -0.98 5.97 -15.27
CA GLU A 39 0.30 5.57 -15.85
C GLU A 39 1.31 5.12 -14.80
N LYS A 40 2.07 4.07 -15.09
CA LYS A 40 3.03 3.49 -14.15
C LYS A 40 4.09 4.52 -13.73
N ARG A 41 3.99 5.02 -12.50
CA ARG A 41 5.00 5.90 -11.87
C ARG A 41 5.52 5.25 -10.61
N VAL A 42 6.79 4.87 -10.66
CA VAL A 42 7.47 4.13 -9.61
C VAL A 42 8.77 4.82 -9.27
N THR A 43 8.99 5.04 -7.97
CA THR A 43 10.21 5.65 -7.45
C THR A 43 10.98 4.66 -6.58
N LEU A 44 12.30 4.62 -6.71
CA LEU A 44 13.17 3.85 -5.85
C LEU A 44 13.62 4.69 -4.67
N VAL A 45 13.44 4.18 -3.45
CA VAL A 45 13.83 4.86 -2.21
C VAL A 45 14.83 4.01 -1.44
N ARG A 46 15.97 4.59 -1.07
CA ARG A 46 16.97 3.92 -0.23
C ARG A 46 16.49 3.84 1.22
N MET A 47 16.53 2.64 1.78
CA MET A 47 16.20 2.33 3.16
C MET A 47 17.46 2.20 4.01
N ARG A 48 17.27 2.08 5.33
CA ARG A 48 18.36 1.77 6.28
C ARG A 48 19.04 0.46 5.87
N GLY A 49 20.37 0.42 5.94
CA GLY A 49 21.16 -0.75 5.54
C GLY A 49 21.40 -0.87 4.03
N GLY A 50 21.07 0.15 3.23
CA GLY A 50 21.40 0.20 1.81
C GLY A 50 20.40 -0.48 0.87
N LYS A 51 19.40 -1.19 1.41
CA LYS A 51 18.33 -1.81 0.60
C LYS A 51 17.52 -0.74 -0.15
N LEU A 52 17.21 -1.00 -1.41
CA LEU A 52 16.30 -0.19 -2.21
C LEU A 52 14.87 -0.72 -2.07
N LYS A 53 13.90 0.18 -1.94
CA LYS A 53 12.48 -0.14 -1.88
C LYS A 53 11.74 0.57 -3.00
N THR A 54 10.91 -0.18 -3.69
CA THR A 54 10.11 0.30 -4.81
C THR A 54 8.80 0.90 -4.29
N LYS A 55 8.55 2.18 -4.57
CA LYS A 55 7.37 2.93 -4.16
C LYS A 55 6.51 3.23 -5.39
N ALA A 56 5.32 2.63 -5.47
CA ALA A 56 4.35 2.93 -6.52
C ALA A 56 3.50 4.15 -6.17
N LEU A 57 3.54 5.17 -7.02
CA LEU A 57 2.67 6.34 -6.96
C LEU A 57 1.40 6.12 -7.79
N SER A 58 1.56 5.56 -8.99
CA SER A 58 0.46 5.17 -9.86
C SER A 58 0.75 3.89 -10.63
N LEU A 59 -0.28 3.08 -10.83
CA LEU A 59 -0.24 1.81 -11.55
C LEU A 59 -1.53 1.63 -12.37
N ASP A 60 -1.38 1.09 -13.57
CA ASP A 60 -2.43 0.86 -14.57
C ASP A 60 -2.76 -0.63 -14.75
N LYS A 61 -1.80 -1.50 -14.43
CA LYS A 61 -1.89 -2.96 -14.63
C LYS A 61 -1.82 -3.73 -13.32
N ALA A 62 -2.56 -4.84 -13.27
CA ALA A 62 -2.50 -5.83 -12.21
C ALA A 62 -2.19 -7.22 -12.77
N ASN A 63 -1.44 -8.01 -12.00
CA ASN A 63 -1.33 -9.45 -12.24
C ASN A 63 -2.48 -10.15 -11.50
N VAL A 64 -3.42 -10.70 -12.24
CA VAL A 64 -4.64 -11.30 -11.72
C VAL A 64 -4.56 -12.82 -11.81
N TYR A 65 -4.77 -13.48 -10.68
CA TYR A 65 -4.88 -14.93 -10.59
C TYR A 65 -6.34 -15.38 -10.76
N ASP A 66 -6.58 -16.28 -11.70
CA ASP A 66 -7.84 -16.97 -11.85
C ASP A 66 -7.81 -18.33 -11.13
N PRO A 67 -8.60 -18.53 -10.06
CA PRO A 67 -8.62 -19.78 -9.33
C PRO A 67 -9.21 -20.96 -10.12
N LYS A 68 -10.06 -20.71 -11.13
CA LYS A 68 -10.67 -21.77 -11.94
C LYS A 68 -9.70 -22.33 -12.97
N SER A 69 -9.09 -21.44 -13.76
CA SER A 69 -8.09 -21.83 -14.76
C SER A 69 -6.70 -22.07 -14.17
N LYS A 70 -6.47 -21.70 -12.90
CA LYS A 70 -5.16 -21.73 -12.21
C LYS A 70 -4.07 -20.95 -12.96
N THR A 71 -4.44 -19.96 -13.75
CA THR A 71 -3.51 -19.15 -14.55
C THR A 71 -3.40 -17.72 -14.02
N TYR A 72 -2.27 -17.06 -14.34
CA TYR A 72 -2.03 -15.66 -14.07
C TYR A 72 -2.10 -14.87 -15.37
N LYS A 73 -2.80 -13.73 -15.35
CA LYS A 73 -2.91 -12.83 -16.50
C LYS A 73 -2.64 -11.40 -16.07
N VAL A 74 -1.88 -10.67 -16.89
CA VAL A 74 -1.67 -9.23 -16.71
C VAL A 74 -2.82 -8.49 -17.38
N VAL A 75 -3.55 -7.69 -16.61
CA VAL A 75 -4.80 -7.06 -17.03
C VAL A 75 -4.81 -5.59 -16.63
N SER A 76 -5.53 -4.76 -17.39
CA SER A 76 -5.73 -3.36 -17.03
C SER A 76 -6.73 -3.20 -15.88
N ILE A 77 -6.53 -2.17 -15.06
CA ILE A 77 -7.42 -1.82 -13.95
C ILE A 77 -8.30 -0.67 -14.39
N LYS A 78 -9.62 -0.83 -14.29
CA LYS A 78 -10.59 0.23 -14.64
C LYS A 78 -10.85 1.14 -13.44
N SER A 79 -11.24 0.55 -12.32
CA SER A 79 -11.72 1.27 -11.14
C SER A 79 -11.53 0.47 -9.86
N VAL A 80 -11.43 1.17 -8.73
CA VAL A 80 -11.58 0.59 -7.39
C VAL A 80 -13.06 0.63 -7.03
N ILE A 81 -13.64 -0.52 -6.69
CA ILE A 81 -15.05 -0.65 -6.30
C ILE A 81 -15.19 -0.46 -4.79
N GLU A 82 -14.37 -1.18 -4.02
CA GLU A 82 -14.50 -1.22 -2.57
C GLU A 82 -13.12 -1.16 -1.90
N ASN A 83 -13.07 -0.49 -0.76
CA ASN A 83 -11.89 -0.48 0.09
C ASN A 83 -12.29 -0.56 1.57
N LYS A 84 -11.90 -1.65 2.23
CA LYS A 84 -12.18 -1.91 3.65
C LYS A 84 -11.61 -0.86 4.59
N ALA A 85 -10.52 -0.19 4.21
CA ALA A 85 -9.85 0.77 5.09
C ALA A 85 -10.60 2.11 5.17
N ASN A 86 -11.14 2.60 4.05
CA ASN A 86 -11.86 3.88 3.99
C ASN A 86 -12.70 3.99 2.71
N ARG A 87 -13.98 4.32 2.85
CA ARG A 87 -14.89 4.58 1.72
C ARG A 87 -14.42 5.72 0.80
N HIS A 88 -13.76 6.74 1.34
CA HIS A 88 -13.22 7.86 0.54
C HIS A 88 -12.02 7.46 -0.34
N TYR A 89 -11.43 6.28 -0.15
CA TYR A 89 -10.39 5.76 -1.05
C TYR A 89 -10.95 5.28 -2.38
N VAL A 90 -12.21 4.82 -2.40
CA VAL A 90 -12.93 4.45 -3.63
C VAL A 90 -13.05 5.68 -4.54
N ARG A 91 -13.55 6.80 -4.02
CA ARG A 91 -13.72 8.05 -4.78
C ARG A 91 -12.42 8.59 -5.36
N ARG A 92 -11.30 8.38 -4.65
CA ARG A 92 -9.96 8.85 -5.07
C ARG A 92 -9.18 7.81 -5.88
N GLN A 93 -9.78 6.66 -6.19
CA GLN A 93 -9.16 5.56 -6.91
C GLN A 93 -7.84 5.10 -6.26
N ILE A 94 -7.84 4.95 -4.92
CA ILE A 94 -6.66 4.55 -4.15
C ILE A 94 -6.65 3.04 -3.92
N ILE A 95 -5.51 2.42 -4.25
CA ILE A 95 -5.30 0.98 -4.15
C ILE A 95 -4.51 0.67 -2.86
N THR A 96 -5.10 -0.17 -2.01
CA THR A 96 -4.46 -0.73 -0.82
C THR A 96 -4.57 -2.25 -0.84
N LYS A 97 -3.79 -2.92 0.03
CA LYS A 97 -3.97 -4.35 0.27
C LYS A 97 -5.43 -4.61 0.69
N GLY A 98 -6.08 -5.57 0.05
CA GLY A 98 -7.47 -5.94 0.30
C GLY A 98 -8.52 -5.04 -0.37
N ALA A 99 -8.13 -4.10 -1.24
CA ALA A 99 -9.08 -3.37 -2.07
C ALA A 99 -9.67 -4.28 -3.14
N ILE A 100 -10.95 -4.08 -3.47
CA ILE A 100 -11.64 -4.75 -4.58
C ILE A 100 -11.54 -3.84 -5.79
N ILE A 101 -10.94 -4.37 -6.86
CA ILE A 101 -10.71 -3.68 -8.12
C ILE A 101 -11.51 -4.33 -9.23
N GLU A 102 -11.90 -3.51 -10.21
CA GLU A 102 -12.50 -3.92 -11.46
C GLU A 102 -11.43 -4.03 -12.53
N THR A 103 -11.32 -5.21 -13.12
CA THR A 103 -10.35 -5.52 -14.19
C THR A 103 -11.09 -6.05 -15.41
N ASP A 104 -10.42 -6.14 -16.56
CA ASP A 104 -11.05 -6.66 -17.78
C ASP A 104 -11.56 -8.11 -17.66
N LEU A 105 -11.01 -8.89 -16.72
CA LEU A 105 -11.46 -10.27 -16.43
C LEU A 105 -12.59 -10.34 -15.40
N GLY A 106 -12.89 -9.25 -14.70
CA GLY A 106 -13.88 -9.20 -13.63
C GLY A 106 -13.37 -8.57 -12.34
N LYS A 107 -14.08 -8.83 -11.23
CA LYS A 107 -13.77 -8.28 -9.91
C LYS A 107 -12.64 -9.08 -9.25
N ALA A 108 -11.63 -8.37 -8.73
CA ALA A 108 -10.48 -8.99 -8.11
C ALA A 108 -10.10 -8.32 -6.78
N ILE A 109 -9.58 -9.10 -5.84
CA ILE A 109 -9.07 -8.62 -4.54
C ILE A 109 -7.56 -8.45 -4.62
N VAL A 110 -7.06 -7.28 -4.26
CA VAL A 110 -5.62 -7.00 -4.16
C VAL A 110 -5.00 -7.74 -2.98
N THR A 111 -4.00 -8.58 -3.22
CA THR A 111 -3.38 -9.43 -2.19
C THR A 111 -2.11 -8.84 -1.58
N ASN A 112 -1.38 -8.04 -2.36
CA ASN A 112 -0.06 -7.54 -1.99
C ASN A 112 -0.11 -6.08 -1.46
N ARG A 113 1.06 -5.46 -1.19
CA ARG A 113 1.16 -4.05 -0.77
C ARG A 113 1.78 -3.19 -1.88
N PRO A 114 0.96 -2.60 -2.78
CA PRO A 114 1.47 -1.92 -3.98
C PRO A 114 2.47 -0.80 -3.68
N SER A 115 2.17 0.02 -2.67
CA SER A 115 3.02 1.13 -2.22
C SER A 115 4.40 0.73 -1.69
N GLN A 116 4.62 -0.56 -1.37
CA GLN A 116 5.89 -1.05 -0.83
C GLN A 116 6.67 -1.96 -1.79
N GLU A 117 5.99 -2.55 -2.76
CA GLU A 117 6.51 -3.57 -3.66
C GLU A 117 6.60 -3.09 -5.11
N GLY A 118 5.78 -2.12 -5.51
CA GLY A 118 5.86 -1.49 -6.83
C GLY A 118 4.99 -2.13 -7.92
N PHE A 119 4.23 -3.18 -7.60
CA PHE A 119 3.33 -3.89 -8.50
C PHE A 119 2.03 -4.26 -7.78
N ILE A 120 1.00 -4.65 -8.52
CA ILE A 120 -0.30 -5.11 -7.98
C ILE A 120 -0.49 -6.57 -8.35
N ASN A 121 -0.67 -7.41 -7.34
CA ASN A 121 -1.18 -8.76 -7.49
C ASN A 121 -2.62 -8.80 -6.97
N ALA A 122 -3.49 -9.48 -7.70
CA ALA A 122 -4.87 -9.64 -7.33
C ALA A 122 -5.35 -11.08 -7.59
N LYS A 123 -6.43 -11.47 -6.93
CA LYS A 123 -7.11 -12.76 -7.10
C LYS A 123 -8.56 -12.50 -7.51
N LEU A 124 -9.05 -13.17 -8.57
CA LEU A 124 -10.46 -13.10 -8.95
C LEU A 124 -11.36 -13.60 -7.81
N ILE A 125 -12.48 -12.90 -7.64
CA ILE A 125 -13.60 -13.30 -6.79
C ILE A 125 -14.55 -14.14 -7.63
#